data_AF-A0A973EPC6-F1
#
_entry.id   AF-A0A973EPC6-F1
#
_cell.length_a   1.000
_cell.length_b   1.000
_cell.length_c   1.000
_cell.angle_alpha   90.00
_cell.angle_beta   90.00
_cell.angle_gamma   90.00
#
_symmetry.space_group_name_H-M   'P 1'
#
loop_
_entity.id
_entity.type
_entity.pdbx_description
1 polymer ?
#
loop_
_entity_poly.entity_id
_entity_poly.type
_entity_poly.pdbx_seq_one_letter_code
_entity_poly.pdbx_strand_id
1 'polypeptide(L)'
;MRRLALFILPAAMLICLPAADAGTMTREDVLAVASRYARHAWTCSRGNSHRLYNDLRSGKRYRGVSYNMGGFDSLNDFERKTRRGIIAGNSKRRCGRSLCIRRNLAGLDCSGFMSRCFGIPRHTTRTLPQISAVVRRVDLEPGDILNAEGYHAMLFDRFDDEGQIWVYESVVRLRRSGSPPAGVAHRAVDWDRRYTARRLYHFIHKGERVSTVRSTAVRVEPGGRLKKSVSARSSGMIIDGPRFSGAGGTGSVPREVWFKIDYDDGTQGWSPVRYLVLTGGRE
;
A
#
# COMPACT_ATOMS: atom_id res chain seq x y z
N MET A 1 61.54 -39.28 -19.94
CA MET A 1 60.73 -38.18 -20.51
C MET A 1 59.28 -38.32 -20.06
N ARG A 2 58.85 -37.63 -19.01
CA ARG A 2 57.42 -37.51 -18.64
C ARG A 2 57.12 -36.02 -18.53
N ARG A 3 56.21 -35.55 -19.39
CA ARG A 3 55.88 -34.14 -19.59
C ARG A 3 55.07 -33.61 -18.41
N LEU A 4 55.48 -32.43 -17.94
CA LEU A 4 54.77 -31.54 -17.03
C LEU A 4 53.42 -31.14 -17.65
N ALA A 5 52.30 -31.38 -16.97
CA ALA A 5 51.01 -30.80 -17.31
C ALA A 5 50.67 -29.74 -16.27
N LEU A 6 50.96 -28.48 -16.61
CA LEU A 6 50.62 -27.31 -15.79
C LEU A 6 49.14 -26.97 -16.06
N PHE A 7 48.26 -27.30 -15.12
CA PHE A 7 46.87 -26.87 -15.16
C PHE A 7 46.78 -25.41 -14.67
N ILE A 8 46.57 -24.49 -15.60
CA ILE A 8 46.24 -23.09 -15.30
C ILE A 8 44.75 -23.06 -14.92
N LEU A 9 44.44 -22.86 -13.64
CA LEU A 9 43.09 -22.51 -13.19
C LEU A 9 42.74 -21.12 -13.71
N PRO A 10 41.56 -20.90 -14.34
CA PRO A 10 41.15 -19.55 -14.70
C PRO A 10 40.85 -18.77 -13.43
N ALA A 11 41.43 -17.57 -13.32
CA ALA A 11 41.11 -16.61 -12.27
C ALA A 11 39.59 -16.37 -12.29
N ALA A 12 38.91 -16.73 -11.19
CA ALA A 12 37.51 -16.40 -10.99
C ALA A 12 37.40 -14.87 -10.95
N MET A 13 36.94 -14.29 -12.06
CA MET A 13 36.57 -12.89 -12.12
C MET A 13 35.38 -12.72 -11.17
N LEU A 14 35.68 -12.27 -9.95
CA LEU A 14 34.70 -11.91 -8.95
C LEU A 14 33.95 -10.70 -9.50
N ILE A 15 32.85 -10.94 -10.21
CA ILE A 15 31.92 -9.88 -10.58
C ILE A 15 31.34 -9.40 -9.25
N CYS A 16 31.89 -8.31 -8.75
CA CYS A 16 31.32 -7.55 -7.67
C CYS A 16 30.00 -6.99 -8.22
N LEU A 17 28.91 -7.76 -8.05
CA LEU A 17 27.58 -7.23 -8.24
C LEU A 17 27.47 -6.02 -7.32
N PRO A 18 27.14 -4.82 -7.83
CA PRO A 18 26.92 -3.70 -6.96
C PRO A 18 25.83 -4.10 -5.97
N ALA A 19 26.07 -3.84 -4.69
CA ALA A 19 25.02 -3.92 -3.69
C ALA A 19 23.82 -3.13 -4.22
N ALA A 20 22.64 -3.76 -4.26
CA ALA A 20 21.43 -3.07 -4.61
C ALA A 20 21.33 -1.84 -3.71
N ASP A 21 21.51 -0.66 -4.32
CA ASP A 21 21.21 0.59 -3.65
C ASP A 21 19.79 0.45 -3.09
N ALA A 22 19.57 0.84 -1.84
CA ALA A 22 18.25 0.83 -1.25
C ALA A 22 17.46 1.98 -1.88
N GLY A 23 17.10 1.78 -3.15
CA GLY A 23 16.54 2.79 -4.03
C GLY A 23 15.29 3.39 -3.40
N THR A 24 15.17 4.71 -3.54
CA THR A 24 13.95 5.43 -3.19
C THR A 24 12.79 4.77 -3.95
N MET A 25 11.78 4.29 -3.23
CA MET A 25 10.61 3.64 -3.82
C MET A 25 9.96 4.58 -4.85
N THR A 26 9.89 4.15 -6.10
CA THR A 26 9.24 4.91 -7.17
C THR A 26 7.76 4.53 -7.29
N ARG A 27 6.97 5.33 -8.02
CA ARG A 27 5.57 4.99 -8.32
C ARG A 27 5.50 3.73 -9.19
N GLU A 28 6.43 3.61 -10.12
CA GLU A 28 6.62 2.47 -11.01
C GLU A 28 6.86 1.18 -10.20
N ASP A 29 7.69 1.23 -9.15
CA ASP A 29 7.92 0.09 -8.25
C ASP A 29 6.64 -0.35 -7.55
N VAL A 30 5.87 0.61 -7.03
CA VAL A 30 4.59 0.32 -6.35
C VAL A 30 3.61 -0.37 -7.31
N LEU A 31 3.47 0.15 -8.53
CA LEU A 31 2.60 -0.45 -9.55
C LEU A 31 3.12 -1.81 -10.03
N ALA A 32 4.44 -1.98 -10.14
CA ALA A 32 5.04 -3.27 -10.49
C ALA A 32 4.72 -4.33 -9.43
N VAL A 33 4.80 -4.00 -8.13
CA VAL A 33 4.38 -4.90 -7.05
C VAL A 33 2.88 -5.17 -7.15
N ALA A 34 2.04 -4.15 -7.31
CA ALA A 34 0.60 -4.31 -7.44
C ALA A 34 0.22 -5.26 -8.60
N SER A 35 0.87 -5.08 -9.77
CA SER A 35 0.72 -5.91 -10.95
C SER A 35 1.14 -7.36 -10.69
N ARG A 36 2.26 -7.59 -9.98
CA ARG A 36 2.69 -8.95 -9.62
C ARG A 36 1.64 -9.66 -8.76
N TYR A 37 1.08 -8.99 -7.76
CA TYR A 37 0.00 -9.55 -6.93
C TYR A 37 -1.27 -9.83 -7.72
N ALA A 38 -1.69 -8.92 -8.61
CA ALA A 38 -2.88 -9.09 -9.45
C ALA A 38 -2.70 -10.18 -10.52
N ARG A 39 -1.49 -10.35 -11.05
CA ARG A 39 -1.17 -11.33 -12.11
C ARG A 39 -0.69 -12.67 -11.58
N HIS A 40 -0.41 -12.79 -10.29
CA HIS A 40 0.09 -14.02 -9.66
C HIS A 40 -0.83 -15.21 -9.97
N ALA A 41 -0.30 -16.21 -10.67
CA ALA A 41 -1.06 -17.38 -11.09
C ALA A 41 -0.75 -18.57 -10.18
N TRP A 42 -1.78 -19.28 -9.74
CA TRP A 42 -1.65 -20.42 -8.82
C TRP A 42 -2.78 -21.44 -9.04
N THR A 43 -2.54 -22.69 -8.64
CA THR A 43 -3.54 -23.77 -8.74
C THR A 43 -4.12 -24.04 -7.36
N CYS A 44 -5.45 -24.00 -7.25
CA CYS A 44 -6.14 -24.32 -6.00
C CYS A 44 -6.07 -25.84 -5.77
N SER A 45 -5.37 -26.27 -4.72
CA SER A 45 -5.44 -27.65 -4.24
C SER A 45 -6.74 -27.90 -3.45
N ARG A 46 -7.01 -29.17 -3.11
CA ARG A 46 -8.14 -29.57 -2.27
C ARG A 46 -8.12 -28.88 -0.91
N GLY A 47 -6.93 -28.67 -0.32
CA GLY A 47 -6.77 -27.99 0.97
C GLY A 47 -7.04 -26.48 0.89
N ASN A 48 -6.77 -25.85 -0.25
CA ASN A 48 -7.00 -24.42 -0.41
C ASN A 48 -8.49 -24.07 -0.55
N SER A 49 -9.29 -24.98 -1.13
CA SER A 49 -10.74 -24.83 -1.28
C SER A 49 -11.47 -25.21 0.00
N HIS A 50 -12.32 -24.32 0.52
CA HIS A 50 -13.11 -24.62 1.72
C HIS A 50 -14.48 -23.94 1.68
N ARG A 51 -15.55 -24.76 1.73
CA ARG A 51 -16.95 -24.31 1.54
C ARG A 51 -17.40 -23.16 2.46
N LEU A 52 -16.85 -23.07 3.67
CA LEU A 52 -17.19 -21.99 4.61
C LEU A 52 -16.46 -20.67 4.33
N TYR A 53 -15.29 -20.71 3.69
CA TYR A 53 -14.41 -19.55 3.58
C TYR A 53 -14.35 -18.99 2.16
N ASN A 54 -14.42 -19.84 1.15
CA ASN A 54 -14.29 -19.43 -0.24
C ASN A 54 -15.17 -20.29 -1.18
N ASP A 55 -15.25 -19.86 -2.43
CA ASP A 55 -15.92 -20.57 -3.54
C ASP A 55 -14.89 -21.08 -4.57
N LEU A 56 -13.66 -21.36 -4.10
CA LEU A 56 -12.60 -21.88 -4.95
C LEU A 56 -12.85 -23.35 -5.27
N ARG A 57 -12.47 -23.76 -6.48
CA ARG A 57 -12.60 -25.13 -6.98
C ARG A 57 -11.23 -25.78 -7.01
N SER A 58 -11.09 -26.92 -6.34
CA SER A 58 -9.88 -27.74 -6.40
C SER A 58 -9.53 -28.11 -7.85
N GLY A 59 -8.25 -28.13 -8.19
CA GLY A 59 -7.72 -28.36 -9.53
C GLY A 59 -7.79 -27.16 -10.47
N LYS A 60 -8.55 -26.10 -10.12
CA LYS A 60 -8.67 -24.91 -10.96
C LYS A 60 -7.49 -23.96 -10.76
N ARG A 61 -7.01 -23.41 -11.88
CA ARG A 61 -6.03 -22.32 -11.89
C ARG A 61 -6.71 -20.97 -11.75
N TYR A 62 -6.12 -20.11 -10.92
CA TYR A 62 -6.60 -18.77 -10.61
C TYR A 62 -5.52 -17.72 -10.83
N ARG A 63 -5.93 -16.48 -11.10
CA ARG A 63 -5.05 -15.31 -11.20
C ARG A 63 -5.41 -14.24 -10.17
N GLY A 64 -4.41 -13.82 -9.39
CA GLY A 64 -4.54 -12.88 -8.28
C GLY A 64 -4.38 -13.58 -6.94
N VAL A 65 -3.68 -12.96 -5.99
CA VAL A 65 -3.61 -13.43 -4.60
C VAL A 65 -5.01 -13.38 -3.96
N SER A 66 -5.41 -14.43 -3.23
CA SER A 66 -6.76 -14.51 -2.66
C SER A 66 -7.01 -13.47 -1.57
N TYR A 67 -8.26 -13.02 -1.44
CA TYR A 67 -8.65 -12.09 -0.38
C TYR A 67 -8.69 -12.80 0.98
N ASN A 68 -7.92 -12.30 1.94
CA ASN A 68 -7.99 -12.71 3.33
C ASN A 68 -8.18 -11.50 4.25
N MET A 69 -9.35 -11.36 4.89
CA MET A 69 -9.65 -10.33 5.88
C MET A 69 -8.66 -10.37 7.04
N GLY A 70 -7.89 -9.29 7.22
CA GLY A 70 -6.81 -9.22 8.20
C GLY A 70 -5.48 -9.83 7.74
N GLY A 71 -5.43 -10.42 6.55
CA GLY A 71 -4.25 -11.06 5.98
C GLY A 71 -3.23 -10.04 5.44
N PHE A 72 -1.96 -10.43 5.43
CA PHE A 72 -0.85 -9.56 5.04
C PHE A 72 0.26 -10.36 4.35
N ASP A 73 -0.07 -11.40 3.58
CA ASP A 73 0.95 -12.27 2.98
C ASP A 73 1.84 -11.54 1.96
N SER A 74 3.15 -11.81 2.01
CA SER A 74 4.00 -11.60 0.83
C SER A 74 3.61 -12.60 -0.27
N LEU A 75 4.06 -12.39 -1.52
CA LEU A 75 3.89 -13.41 -2.56
C LEU A 75 4.49 -14.77 -2.13
N ASN A 76 5.67 -14.75 -1.51
CA ASN A 76 6.32 -15.96 -1.00
C ASN A 76 5.53 -16.64 0.13
N ASP A 77 4.95 -15.86 1.05
CA ASP A 77 4.08 -16.40 2.10
C ASP A 77 2.84 -17.06 1.52
N PHE A 78 2.23 -16.40 0.53
CA PHE A 78 1.06 -16.90 -0.17
C PHE A 78 1.35 -18.22 -0.88
N GLU A 79 2.45 -18.28 -1.65
CA GLU A 79 2.89 -19.51 -2.32
C GLU A 79 3.18 -20.63 -1.32
N ARG A 80 3.93 -20.35 -0.26
CA ARG A 80 4.27 -21.33 0.77
C ARG A 80 3.01 -21.90 1.44
N LYS A 81 2.07 -21.03 1.81
CA LYS A 81 0.80 -21.44 2.43
C LYS A 81 -0.05 -22.25 1.47
N THR A 82 -0.20 -21.81 0.22
CA THR A 82 -1.02 -22.53 -0.77
C THR A 82 -0.46 -23.91 -1.11
N ARG A 83 0.87 -24.04 -1.27
CA ARG A 83 1.55 -25.34 -1.46
C ARG A 83 1.37 -26.29 -0.27
N ARG A 84 1.29 -25.76 0.95
CA ARG A 84 0.99 -26.54 2.17
C ARG A 84 -0.49 -26.88 2.34
N GLY A 85 -1.35 -26.55 1.37
CA GLY A 85 -2.78 -26.81 1.45
C GLY A 85 -3.52 -25.93 2.44
N ILE A 86 -2.95 -24.81 2.89
CA ILE A 86 -3.66 -23.85 3.75
C ILE A 86 -4.81 -23.21 2.97
N ILE A 87 -5.97 -23.07 3.61
CA ILE A 87 -7.17 -22.46 3.01
C ILE A 87 -6.83 -21.08 2.42
N ALA A 88 -7.20 -20.86 1.17
CA ALA A 88 -6.92 -19.62 0.45
C ALA A 88 -8.08 -18.63 0.62
N GLY A 89 -7.85 -17.63 1.45
CA GLY A 89 -8.77 -16.53 1.70
C GLY A 89 -10.04 -16.90 2.48
N ASN A 90 -10.80 -15.87 2.82
CA ASN A 90 -12.10 -15.90 3.53
C ASN A 90 -13.09 -14.93 2.89
N SER A 91 -13.26 -15.06 1.57
CA SER A 91 -14.13 -14.21 0.77
C SER A 91 -15.61 -14.25 1.19
N LYS A 92 -16.04 -15.33 1.82
CA LYS A 92 -17.35 -15.43 2.45
C LYS A 92 -17.33 -14.62 3.73
N ARG A 93 -17.82 -13.38 3.63
CA ARG A 93 -17.81 -12.32 4.65
C ARG A 93 -18.30 -12.75 6.05
N ARG A 94 -19.02 -13.87 6.17
CA ARG A 94 -19.58 -14.39 7.42
C ARG A 94 -19.29 -15.87 7.62
N CYS A 95 -18.87 -16.20 8.83
CA CYS A 95 -18.77 -17.55 9.36
C CYS A 95 -19.90 -17.68 10.38
N GLY A 96 -21.12 -17.92 9.91
CA GLY A 96 -22.32 -17.81 10.73
C GLY A 96 -22.70 -16.35 11.04
N ARG A 97 -22.80 -15.97 12.32
CA ARG A 97 -23.14 -14.60 12.76
C ARG A 97 -21.92 -13.65 12.85
N SER A 98 -20.69 -14.15 12.75
CA SER A 98 -19.45 -13.35 12.92
C SER A 98 -18.70 -13.13 11.60
N LEU A 99 -17.90 -12.05 11.53
CA LEU A 99 -16.93 -11.85 10.45
C LEU A 99 -15.84 -12.94 10.50
N CYS A 100 -15.50 -13.53 9.37
CA CYS A 100 -14.49 -14.61 9.28
C CYS A 100 -13.04 -14.09 9.43
N ILE A 101 -12.70 -13.21 10.38
CA ILE A 101 -11.33 -12.71 10.52
C ILE A 101 -10.40 -13.86 10.93
N ARG A 102 -9.50 -14.29 10.04
CA ARG A 102 -8.60 -15.44 10.27
C ARG A 102 -7.21 -15.11 9.73
N ARG A 103 -6.28 -14.77 10.65
CA ARG A 103 -4.91 -14.37 10.28
C ARG A 103 -4.08 -15.47 9.62
N ASN A 104 -4.42 -16.73 9.85
CA ASN A 104 -3.62 -17.88 9.39
C ASN A 104 -4.02 -18.41 8.00
N LEU A 105 -4.98 -17.79 7.31
CA LEU A 105 -5.32 -18.17 5.94
C LEU A 105 -4.33 -17.60 4.93
N ALA A 106 -4.26 -18.18 3.73
CA ALA A 106 -3.44 -17.65 2.66
C ALA A 106 -4.12 -16.44 2.00
N GLY A 107 -3.40 -15.34 1.87
CA GLY A 107 -3.85 -14.14 1.17
C GLY A 107 -3.70 -12.85 1.98
N LEU A 108 -4.33 -11.80 1.46
CA LEU A 108 -4.30 -10.47 2.08
C LEU A 108 -5.59 -9.68 1.87
N ASP A 109 -5.83 -8.68 2.70
CA ASP A 109 -6.96 -7.75 2.56
C ASP A 109 -6.58 -6.47 1.81
N CYS A 110 -7.53 -5.55 1.67
CA CYS A 110 -7.37 -4.30 0.93
C CYS A 110 -6.21 -3.44 1.45
N SER A 111 -6.14 -3.16 2.75
CA SER A 111 -5.06 -2.33 3.31
C SER A 111 -3.74 -3.09 3.49
N GLY A 112 -3.79 -4.42 3.69
CA GLY A 112 -2.62 -5.28 3.65
C GLY A 112 -1.97 -5.29 2.26
N PHE A 113 -2.79 -5.33 1.21
CA PHE A 113 -2.34 -5.18 -0.18
C PHE A 113 -1.65 -3.84 -0.39
N MET A 114 -2.28 -2.72 0.01
CA MET A 114 -1.66 -1.39 -0.10
C MET A 114 -0.29 -1.37 0.60
N SER A 115 -0.23 -1.85 1.83
CA SER A 115 1.01 -1.86 2.62
C SER A 115 2.11 -2.70 1.97
N ARG A 116 1.75 -3.82 1.30
CA ARG A 116 2.69 -4.63 0.52
C ARG A 116 3.18 -3.91 -0.74
N CYS A 117 2.32 -3.19 -1.46
CA CYS A 117 2.71 -2.40 -2.63
C CYS A 117 3.72 -1.32 -2.26
N PHE A 118 3.52 -0.67 -1.11
CA PHE A 118 4.40 0.36 -0.60
C PHE A 118 5.60 -0.15 0.21
N GLY A 119 5.80 -1.47 0.33
CA GLY A 119 6.94 -2.01 1.09
C GLY A 119 6.99 -1.60 2.58
N ILE A 120 5.86 -1.21 3.17
CA ILE A 120 5.77 -0.71 4.55
C ILE A 120 5.14 -1.74 5.50
N PRO A 121 5.30 -1.57 6.83
CA PRO A 121 4.54 -2.34 7.82
C PRO A 121 3.03 -2.28 7.59
N ARG A 122 2.28 -3.23 8.16
CA ARG A 122 0.83 -3.31 7.94
C ARG A 122 0.10 -2.08 8.47
N HIS A 123 -0.60 -1.37 7.59
CA HIS A 123 -1.63 -0.39 7.93
C HIS A 123 -3.05 -0.95 7.71
N THR A 124 -3.99 -0.35 8.42
CA THR A 124 -5.43 -0.51 8.21
C THR A 124 -5.96 0.68 7.42
N THR A 125 -7.16 0.58 6.84
CA THR A 125 -7.82 1.73 6.20
C THR A 125 -7.99 2.94 7.14
N ARG A 126 -8.03 2.73 8.46
CA ARG A 126 -8.08 3.80 9.48
C ARG A 126 -6.71 4.40 9.82
N THR A 127 -5.62 3.68 9.54
CA THR A 127 -4.26 4.15 9.83
C THR A 127 -3.47 4.57 8.59
N LEU A 128 -3.99 4.33 7.39
CA LEU A 128 -3.43 4.91 6.15
C LEU A 128 -3.40 6.46 6.19
N PRO A 129 -4.39 7.18 6.77
CA PRO A 129 -4.29 8.63 6.88
C PRO A 129 -3.05 9.12 7.62
N GLN A 130 -2.58 8.41 8.64
CA GLN A 130 -1.42 8.81 9.46
C GLN A 130 -0.10 8.88 8.68
N ILE A 131 -0.06 8.30 7.49
CA ILE A 131 1.11 8.22 6.61
C ILE A 131 0.83 8.79 5.21
N SER A 132 -0.29 9.50 5.02
CA SER A 132 -0.65 10.03 3.71
C SER A 132 -1.38 11.37 3.79
N ALA A 133 -1.06 12.27 2.86
CA ALA A 133 -1.78 13.53 2.69
C ALA A 133 -2.99 13.31 1.78
N VAL A 134 -4.02 14.13 1.92
CA VAL A 134 -5.15 14.17 0.98
C VAL A 134 -4.69 14.77 -0.34
N VAL A 135 -5.22 14.26 -1.44
CA VAL A 135 -4.98 14.80 -2.79
C VAL A 135 -6.32 15.07 -3.45
N ARG A 136 -6.42 16.13 -4.26
CA ARG A 136 -7.65 16.39 -5.04
C ARG A 136 -7.74 15.36 -6.14
N ARG A 137 -8.96 14.97 -6.53
CA ARG A 137 -9.16 14.00 -7.62
C ARG A 137 -8.42 14.39 -8.91
N VAL A 138 -8.36 15.69 -9.21
CA VAL A 138 -7.70 16.23 -10.41
C VAL A 138 -6.17 16.13 -10.36
N ASP A 139 -5.58 15.95 -9.18
CA ASP A 139 -4.13 15.81 -8.99
C ASP A 139 -3.72 14.36 -8.72
N LEU A 140 -4.63 13.39 -8.93
CA LEU A 140 -4.33 11.97 -8.76
C LEU A 140 -3.19 11.54 -9.68
N GLU A 141 -2.22 10.84 -9.11
CA GLU A 141 -1.11 10.23 -9.83
C GLU A 141 -1.09 8.72 -9.58
N PRO A 142 -0.60 7.93 -10.56
CA PRO A 142 -0.45 6.48 -10.40
C PRO A 142 0.27 6.12 -9.10
N GLY A 143 -0.27 5.19 -8.31
CA GLY A 143 0.23 4.83 -6.99
C GLY A 143 -0.38 5.62 -5.83
N ASP A 144 -1.23 6.62 -6.07
CA ASP A 144 -2.03 7.26 -5.03
C ASP A 144 -3.09 6.29 -4.47
N ILE A 145 -3.51 6.52 -3.24
CA ILE A 145 -4.43 5.69 -2.47
C ILE A 145 -5.84 6.25 -2.62
N LEU A 146 -6.81 5.41 -2.99
CA LEU A 146 -8.22 5.70 -2.78
C LEU A 146 -8.65 5.00 -1.50
N ASN A 147 -8.88 5.76 -0.42
CA ASN A 147 -9.16 5.19 0.91
C ASN A 147 -10.59 5.51 1.38
N ALA A 148 -11.39 4.46 1.60
CA ALA A 148 -12.64 4.52 2.33
C ALA A 148 -12.40 4.02 3.76
N GLU A 149 -12.16 4.95 4.69
CA GLU A 149 -11.74 4.65 6.06
C GLU A 149 -12.68 3.66 6.77
N GLY A 150 -12.10 2.62 7.35
CA GLY A 150 -12.86 1.56 8.01
C GLY A 150 -13.57 0.57 7.07
N TYR A 151 -13.46 0.75 5.75
CA TYR A 151 -14.18 -0.05 4.76
C TYR A 151 -13.27 -0.70 3.71
N HIS A 152 -12.59 0.07 2.87
CA HIS A 152 -11.82 -0.44 1.73
C HIS A 152 -10.69 0.51 1.31
N ALA A 153 -9.69 -0.01 0.62
CA ALA A 153 -8.64 0.81 0.00
C ALA A 153 -8.25 0.22 -1.35
N MET A 154 -7.95 1.11 -2.29
CA MET A 154 -7.54 0.79 -3.66
C MET A 154 -6.30 1.61 -4.01
N LEU A 155 -5.47 1.08 -4.88
CA LEU A 155 -4.32 1.78 -5.45
C LEU A 155 -4.74 2.30 -6.83
N PHE A 156 -4.72 3.62 -7.00
CA PHE A 156 -5.00 4.27 -8.27
C PHE A 156 -3.90 3.94 -9.28
N ASP A 157 -4.30 3.54 -10.49
CA ASP A 157 -3.37 3.33 -11.61
C ASP A 157 -3.47 4.50 -12.58
N ARG A 158 -4.65 4.73 -13.17
CA ARG A 158 -4.86 5.78 -14.17
C ARG A 158 -6.35 6.10 -14.36
N PHE A 159 -6.62 7.18 -15.08
CA PHE A 159 -7.86 7.33 -15.84
C PHE A 159 -7.62 6.77 -17.25
N ASP A 160 -8.60 6.11 -17.85
CA ASP A 160 -8.57 5.83 -19.30
C ASP A 160 -9.13 7.02 -20.10
N ASP A 161 -9.21 6.85 -21.42
CA ASP A 161 -9.58 7.90 -22.37
C ASP A 161 -11.03 8.39 -22.16
N GLU A 162 -11.89 7.54 -21.62
CA GLU A 162 -13.27 7.87 -21.23
C GLU A 162 -13.38 8.46 -19.82
N GLY A 163 -12.27 8.62 -19.10
CA GLY A 163 -12.23 9.13 -17.73
C GLY A 163 -12.65 8.11 -16.66
N GLN A 164 -12.74 6.82 -17.02
CA GLN A 164 -12.98 5.72 -16.08
C GLN A 164 -11.71 5.43 -15.30
N ILE A 165 -11.88 5.15 -14.01
CA ILE A 165 -10.76 4.93 -13.09
C ILE A 165 -10.33 3.48 -13.13
N TRP A 166 -9.04 3.25 -13.34
CA TRP A 166 -8.38 1.97 -13.20
C TRP A 166 -7.65 1.87 -11.87
N VAL A 167 -7.86 0.77 -11.15
CA VAL A 167 -7.27 0.52 -9.84
C VAL A 167 -6.75 -0.90 -9.71
N TYR A 168 -5.75 -1.04 -8.84
CA TYR A 168 -5.45 -2.31 -8.20
C TYR A 168 -6.15 -2.40 -6.84
N GLU A 169 -6.84 -3.50 -6.57
CA GLU A 169 -7.51 -3.72 -5.29
C GLU A 169 -7.52 -5.19 -4.87
N SER A 170 -7.52 -5.46 -3.56
CA SER A 170 -7.87 -6.78 -3.00
C SER A 170 -9.29 -6.76 -2.47
N VAL A 171 -10.22 -7.48 -3.11
CA VAL A 171 -11.67 -7.35 -2.86
C VAL A 171 -12.38 -8.69 -2.65
N VAL A 172 -13.47 -8.68 -1.88
CA VAL A 172 -14.30 -9.85 -1.54
C VAL A 172 -15.25 -10.31 -2.65
N ARG A 173 -15.36 -9.58 -3.76
CA ARG A 173 -16.24 -9.93 -4.89
C ARG A 173 -15.64 -9.46 -6.22
N LEU A 174 -15.19 -10.41 -7.01
CA LEU A 174 -14.78 -10.22 -8.41
C LEU A 174 -15.78 -10.94 -9.31
N ARG A 175 -16.43 -10.20 -10.21
CA ARG A 175 -17.23 -10.77 -11.30
C ARG A 175 -16.33 -10.96 -12.54
N ARG A 176 -15.28 -11.79 -12.44
CA ARG A 176 -14.32 -12.01 -13.54
C ARG A 176 -13.96 -13.48 -13.71
N SER A 177 -14.11 -14.02 -14.91
CA SER A 177 -13.71 -15.39 -15.24
C SER A 177 -12.20 -15.58 -15.07
N GLY A 178 -11.79 -16.72 -14.49
CA GLY A 178 -10.37 -17.06 -14.27
C GLY A 178 -9.67 -16.35 -13.10
N SER A 179 -10.32 -15.41 -12.41
CA SER A 179 -9.85 -14.86 -11.12
C SER A 179 -10.45 -15.63 -9.94
N PRO A 180 -9.80 -15.61 -8.76
CA PRO A 180 -10.50 -15.94 -7.53
C PRO A 180 -11.80 -15.14 -7.48
N PRO A 181 -12.90 -15.71 -6.96
CA PRO A 181 -14.13 -14.94 -6.75
C PRO A 181 -13.90 -13.75 -5.80
N ALA A 182 -12.75 -13.71 -5.10
CA ALA A 182 -12.25 -12.61 -4.30
C ALA A 182 -10.72 -12.65 -4.19
N GLY A 183 -10.07 -11.53 -4.47
CA GLY A 183 -8.61 -11.42 -4.44
C GLY A 183 -8.13 -10.12 -5.05
N VAL A 184 -6.82 -10.09 -5.33
CA VAL A 184 -6.18 -8.96 -6.00
C VAL A 184 -6.54 -8.94 -7.48
N ALA A 185 -6.99 -7.79 -7.96
CA ALA A 185 -7.30 -7.56 -9.38
C ALA A 185 -6.86 -6.15 -9.82
N HIS A 186 -6.67 -6.00 -11.13
CA HIS A 186 -6.55 -4.72 -11.82
C HIS A 186 -7.83 -4.54 -12.66
N ARG A 187 -8.60 -3.49 -12.40
CA ARG A 187 -9.89 -3.29 -13.09
C ARG A 187 -10.36 -1.84 -13.09
N ALA A 188 -11.26 -1.54 -14.00
CA ALA A 188 -12.08 -0.34 -13.98
C ALA A 188 -13.10 -0.34 -12.82
N VAL A 189 -13.28 0.82 -12.20
CA VAL A 189 -14.25 1.10 -11.13
C VAL A 189 -14.85 2.50 -11.29
N ASP A 190 -16.12 2.65 -10.93
CA ASP A 190 -16.74 3.97 -10.86
C ASP A 190 -16.20 4.78 -9.69
N TRP A 191 -16.18 6.11 -9.85
CA TRP A 191 -15.86 6.98 -8.74
C TRP A 191 -16.95 6.89 -7.66
N ASP A 192 -16.52 6.63 -6.44
CA ASP A 192 -17.38 6.57 -5.28
C ASP A 192 -16.93 7.63 -4.26
N ARG A 193 -17.86 8.51 -3.88
CA ARG A 193 -17.60 9.65 -2.98
C ARG A 193 -17.17 9.23 -1.58
N ARG A 194 -17.27 7.94 -1.22
CA ARG A 194 -16.75 7.40 0.04
C ARG A 194 -15.22 7.31 0.07
N TYR A 195 -14.55 7.37 -1.08
CA TYR A 195 -13.10 7.31 -1.15
C TYR A 195 -12.49 8.70 -1.11
N THR A 196 -11.60 8.91 -0.15
CA THR A 196 -10.69 10.06 -0.13
C THR A 196 -9.41 9.66 -0.84
N ALA A 197 -9.03 10.42 -1.87
CA ALA A 197 -7.74 10.28 -2.54
C ALA A 197 -6.61 10.77 -1.62
N ARG A 198 -5.53 9.99 -1.53
CA ARG A 198 -4.39 10.27 -0.65
C ARG A 198 -3.06 9.89 -1.28
N ARG A 199 -1.99 10.62 -0.96
CA ARG A 199 -0.63 10.35 -1.41
C ARG A 199 0.24 9.92 -0.24
N LEU A 200 0.94 8.80 -0.41
CA LEU A 200 1.87 8.30 0.59
C LEU A 200 3.01 9.30 0.80
N TYR A 201 3.47 9.47 2.05
CA TYR A 201 4.55 10.40 2.40
C TYR A 201 5.86 10.24 1.60
N HIS A 202 6.14 9.08 1.02
CA HIS A 202 7.31 8.86 0.15
C HIS A 202 7.27 9.73 -1.11
N PHE A 203 6.07 10.12 -1.56
CA PHE A 203 5.84 10.90 -2.77
C PHE A 203 5.44 12.35 -2.45
N ILE A 204 5.83 12.85 -1.28
CA ILE A 204 5.58 14.23 -0.85
C ILE A 204 6.93 14.89 -0.61
N HIS A 205 7.18 15.99 -1.31
CA HIS A 205 8.48 16.62 -1.37
C HIS A 205 8.47 18.03 -0.77
N LYS A 206 9.67 18.51 -0.40
CA LYS A 206 9.87 19.90 -0.01
C LYS A 206 9.53 20.82 -1.19
N GLY A 207 8.97 21.99 -0.90
CA GLY A 207 8.51 22.96 -1.89
C GLY A 207 7.06 22.76 -2.33
N GLU A 208 6.42 21.63 -2.00
CA GLU A 208 5.00 21.45 -2.32
C GLU A 208 4.10 22.36 -1.48
N ARG A 209 3.08 22.93 -2.13
CA ARG A 209 2.01 23.70 -1.47
C ARG A 209 0.99 22.75 -0.84
N VAL A 210 0.60 23.08 0.38
CA VAL A 210 -0.40 22.35 1.15
C VAL A 210 -1.45 23.28 1.72
N SER A 211 -2.62 22.72 2.02
CA SER A 211 -3.61 23.36 2.90
C SER A 211 -4.09 22.39 3.96
N THR A 212 -4.68 22.89 5.04
CA THR A 212 -5.22 22.04 6.11
C THR A 212 -6.68 21.64 5.84
N VAL A 213 -7.04 20.38 6.08
CA VAL A 213 -8.45 19.92 5.99
C VAL A 213 -9.33 20.46 7.11
N ARG A 214 -8.72 20.86 8.23
CA ARG A 214 -9.38 21.27 9.48
C ARG A 214 -8.41 22.09 10.34
N SER A 215 -8.90 22.63 11.46
CA SER A 215 -8.04 23.23 12.48
C SER A 215 -6.95 22.24 12.90
N THR A 216 -5.69 22.64 12.72
CA THR A 216 -4.53 21.76 12.79
C THR A 216 -3.50 22.29 13.77
N ALA A 217 -3.09 21.43 14.69
CA ALA A 217 -2.00 21.72 15.61
C ALA A 217 -0.67 21.85 14.84
N VAL A 218 0.00 22.97 15.06
CA VAL A 218 1.39 23.22 14.65
C VAL A 218 2.27 23.03 15.88
N ARG A 219 3.23 22.11 15.81
CA ARG A 219 4.08 21.73 16.93
C ARG A 219 5.52 22.19 16.73
N VAL A 220 6.25 22.34 17.84
CA VAL A 220 7.68 22.70 17.83
C VAL A 220 8.50 21.59 17.15
N GLU A 221 8.10 20.34 17.39
CA GLU A 221 8.71 19.13 16.85
C GLU A 221 7.61 18.08 16.57
N PRO A 222 7.88 17.04 15.76
CA PRO A 222 6.92 15.98 15.45
C PRO A 222 6.31 15.34 16.70
N GLY A 223 4.99 15.48 16.89
CA GLY A 223 4.28 14.93 18.06
C GLY A 223 4.58 15.60 19.42
N GLY A 224 5.52 16.56 19.48
CA GLY A 224 5.93 17.23 20.73
C GLY A 224 5.02 18.39 21.13
N ARG A 225 5.55 19.42 21.78
CA ARG A 225 4.73 20.52 22.33
C ARG A 225 3.95 21.30 21.26
N LEU A 226 2.68 21.61 21.54
CA LEU A 226 1.86 22.53 20.73
C LEU A 226 2.50 23.92 20.72
N LYS A 227 2.72 24.47 19.53
CA LYS A 227 3.18 25.85 19.34
C LYS A 227 1.98 26.78 19.15
N LYS A 228 1.11 26.45 18.20
CA LYS A 228 -0.12 27.16 17.86
C LYS A 228 -1.06 26.23 17.09
N SER A 229 -2.30 26.62 16.88
CA SER A 229 -3.18 26.00 15.88
C SER A 229 -3.41 26.94 14.71
N VAL A 230 -3.43 26.39 13.51
CA VAL A 230 -3.88 27.08 12.29
C VAL A 230 -5.32 26.65 11.99
N SER A 231 -6.09 27.51 11.32
CA SER A 231 -7.48 27.24 10.97
C SER A 231 -7.58 26.16 9.87
N ALA A 232 -8.80 25.75 9.53
CA ALA A 232 -9.03 24.94 8.34
C ALA A 232 -8.72 25.78 7.08
N ARG A 233 -8.20 25.13 6.03
CA ARG A 233 -7.79 25.74 4.76
C ARG A 233 -6.61 26.73 4.87
N SER A 234 -5.93 26.79 6.01
CA SER A 234 -4.66 27.51 6.11
C SER A 234 -3.66 26.87 5.15
N SER A 235 -3.07 27.69 4.30
CA SER A 235 -2.14 27.28 3.26
C SER A 235 -0.70 27.58 3.64
N GLY A 236 0.23 26.85 3.03
CA GLY A 236 1.65 27.00 3.26
C GLY A 236 2.49 26.09 2.38
N MET A 237 3.80 26.16 2.57
CA MET A 237 4.79 25.36 1.84
C MET A 237 5.46 24.34 2.76
N ILE A 238 5.69 23.12 2.25
CA ILE A 238 6.50 22.12 2.93
C ILE A 238 7.96 22.54 2.88
N ILE A 239 8.59 22.71 4.05
CA ILE A 239 10.00 23.13 4.17
C ILE A 239 10.91 22.06 4.80
N ASP A 240 10.34 21.10 5.52
CA ASP A 240 11.10 19.96 6.07
C ASP A 240 10.22 18.72 6.29
N GLY A 241 10.87 17.56 6.48
CA GLY A 241 10.22 16.26 6.62
C GLY A 241 10.45 15.33 5.42
N PRO A 242 9.89 14.10 5.45
CA PRO A 242 9.02 13.57 6.51
C PRO A 242 9.79 13.28 7.82
N ARG A 243 9.13 13.47 8.96
CA ARG A 243 9.58 12.95 10.26
C ARG A 243 8.49 12.13 10.91
N PHE A 244 8.90 11.21 11.78
CA PHE A 244 8.02 10.24 12.42
C PHE A 244 7.94 10.50 13.92
N SER A 245 6.75 10.45 14.50
CA SER A 245 6.56 10.50 15.96
C SER A 245 5.93 9.21 16.50
N GLY A 246 6.35 8.77 17.69
CA GLY A 246 5.84 7.59 18.40
C GLY A 246 6.89 6.48 18.57
N ALA A 247 6.78 5.70 19.65
CA ALA A 247 7.73 4.63 19.98
C ALA A 247 7.71 3.52 18.91
N GLY A 248 8.87 3.29 18.27
CA GLY A 248 9.09 2.16 17.38
C GLY A 248 9.57 0.94 18.18
N GLY A 249 8.65 0.19 18.77
CA GLY A 249 8.90 -1.16 19.24
C GLY A 249 8.45 -2.21 18.22
N THR A 250 8.99 -3.42 18.30
CA THR A 250 8.54 -4.56 17.48
C THR A 250 7.05 -4.84 17.72
N GLY A 251 6.22 -4.66 16.68
CA GLY A 251 4.76 -4.85 16.74
C GLY A 251 3.92 -3.57 16.95
N SER A 252 4.54 -2.39 16.91
CA SER A 252 3.93 -1.12 17.34
C SER A 252 3.07 -0.43 16.27
N VAL A 253 2.02 0.23 16.77
CA VAL A 253 1.12 1.19 16.12
C VAL A 253 1.87 2.10 15.14
N PRO A 254 1.32 2.43 13.96
CA PRO A 254 2.05 3.22 12.99
C PRO A 254 2.45 4.59 13.52
N ARG A 255 3.72 4.92 13.26
CA ARG A 255 4.29 6.25 13.44
C ARG A 255 3.46 7.26 12.64
N GLU A 256 2.99 8.31 13.31
CA GLU A 256 2.39 9.44 12.60
C GLU A 256 3.49 10.17 11.84
N VAL A 257 3.25 10.48 10.56
CA VAL A 257 4.17 11.25 9.73
C VAL A 257 3.85 12.73 9.84
N TRP A 258 4.90 13.53 9.95
CA TRP A 258 4.86 14.97 10.11
C TRP A 258 5.71 15.65 9.04
N PHE A 259 5.24 16.81 8.59
CA PHE A 259 5.98 17.73 7.75
C PHE A 259 6.07 19.08 8.45
N LYS A 260 7.19 19.77 8.28
CA LYS A 260 7.36 21.15 8.73
C LYS A 260 6.81 22.05 7.63
N ILE A 261 5.85 22.87 8.00
CA ILE A 261 5.15 23.79 7.09
C ILE A 261 5.52 25.21 7.47
N ASP A 262 5.76 26.02 6.45
CA ASP A 262 5.79 27.47 6.52
C ASP A 262 4.44 27.98 6.02
N TYR A 263 3.55 28.35 6.93
CA TYR A 263 2.20 28.81 6.60
C TYR A 263 2.22 30.27 6.17
N ASP A 264 1.29 30.64 5.29
CA ASP A 264 1.21 31.97 4.68
C ASP A 264 0.93 33.08 5.72
N ASP A 265 0.41 32.74 6.90
CA ASP A 265 0.21 33.66 8.03
C ASP A 265 1.51 33.91 8.85
N GLY A 266 2.65 33.41 8.39
CA GLY A 266 3.95 33.44 9.08
C GLY A 266 4.10 32.38 10.17
N THR A 267 3.10 31.55 10.42
CA THR A 267 3.22 30.43 11.36
C THR A 267 4.13 29.36 10.76
N GLN A 268 5.19 28.98 11.47
CA GLN A 268 6.05 27.87 11.07
C GLN A 268 6.10 26.76 12.12
N GLY A 269 5.98 25.49 11.70
CA GLY A 269 6.19 24.33 12.56
C GLY A 269 5.69 23.00 11.97
N TRP A 270 5.64 21.96 12.80
CA TRP A 270 5.32 20.61 12.37
C TRP A 270 3.82 20.33 12.43
N SER A 271 3.28 19.84 11.32
CA SER A 271 1.88 19.42 11.20
C SER A 271 1.79 17.97 10.72
N PRO A 272 0.80 17.21 11.20
CA PRO A 272 0.67 15.81 10.84
C PRO A 272 0.11 15.67 9.43
N VAL A 273 0.69 14.76 8.64
CA VAL A 273 0.38 14.58 7.21
C VAL A 273 -1.11 14.31 6.97
N ARG A 274 -1.79 13.63 7.90
CA ARG A 274 -3.19 13.22 7.75
C ARG A 274 -4.16 14.38 7.56
N TYR A 275 -3.78 15.58 8.01
CA TYR A 275 -4.58 16.80 7.90
C TYR A 275 -4.13 17.73 6.78
N LEU A 276 -3.10 17.36 6.00
CA LEU A 276 -2.65 18.12 4.86
C LEU A 276 -3.39 17.69 3.59
N VAL A 277 -3.67 18.66 2.73
CA VAL A 277 -4.14 18.50 1.35
C VAL A 277 -3.02 19.01 0.46
N LEU A 278 -2.50 18.20 -0.45
CA LEU A 278 -1.62 18.70 -1.52
C LEU A 278 -2.46 19.54 -2.47
N THR A 279 -2.10 20.81 -2.65
CA THR A 279 -2.89 21.75 -3.46
C THR A 279 -2.33 21.97 -4.85
N GLY A 280 -1.18 21.35 -5.17
CA GLY A 280 -0.48 21.53 -6.44
C GLY A 280 0.16 22.92 -6.53
N GLY A 281 1.47 22.96 -6.80
CA GLY A 281 2.22 24.19 -7.05
C GLY A 281 2.45 24.46 -8.54
N ARG A 282 1.53 24.03 -9.42
CA ARG A 282 1.57 24.46 -10.81
C ARG A 282 0.79 25.77 -10.92
N GLU A 283 1.50 26.87 -10.69
CA GLU A 283 1.25 28.10 -11.43
C GLU A 283 1.65 27.89 -12.89
#